data_AF-A0A931PE10-F1
#
_entry.id   AF-A0A931PE10-F1
#
_cell.length_a   1.000
_cell.length_b   1.000
_cell.length_c   1.000
_cell.angle_alpha   90.00
_cell.angle_beta   90.00
_cell.angle_gamma   90.00
#
_symmetry.space_group_name_H-M   'P 1'
#
loop_
_entity.id
_entity.type
_entity.pdbx_description
1 polymer ?
#
loop_
_entity_poly.entity_id
_entity_poly.type
_entity_poly.pdbx_seq_one_letter_code
_entity_poly.pdbx_strand_id
1 'polypeptide(L)' 'MLLRIQRVENGYTASVTPSHGDDVRWETSGPTSQGALIEALTELGFHQQDIGDAFYEADPDWLQRPLHEDDS' A
#
# COMPACT_ATOMS: atom_id res chain seq x y z
N MET A 1 12.92 5.72 -4.41
CA MET A 1 12.24 4.47 -4.00
C MET A 1 11.04 4.31 -4.90
N LEU A 2 10.71 3.09 -5.30
CA LEU A 2 9.52 2.78 -6.09
C LEU A 2 8.52 2.10 -5.15
N LEU A 3 7.35 2.70 -4.98
CA LEU A 3 6.21 2.10 -4.30
C LEU A 3 5.31 1.47 -5.35
N ARG A 4 4.95 0.20 -5.14
CA ARG A 4 3.96 -0.48 -5.96
C ARG A 4 2.89 -1.06 -5.06
N ILE A 5 1.66 -0.60 -5.23
CA ILE A 5 0.48 -1.16 -4.57
C ILE A 5 -0.26 -2.04 -5.57
N GLN A 6 -0.75 -3.17 -5.11
CA GLN A 6 -1.63 -4.04 -5.88
C GLN A 6 -2.88 -4.34 -5.06
N ARG A 7 -4.03 -4.21 -5.70
CA ARG A 7 -5.28 -4.66 -5.12
C ARG A 7 -5.43 -6.16 -5.27
N VAL A 8 -5.87 -6.80 -4.20
CA VAL A 8 -6.19 -8.23 -4.11
C VAL A 8 -7.60 -8.41 -3.56
N GLU A 9 -8.16 -9.63 -3.61
CA GLU A 9 -9.57 -9.87 -3.26
C GLU A 9 -9.95 -9.35 -1.86
N ASN A 10 -9.04 -9.49 -0.89
CA ASN A 10 -9.27 -9.15 0.53
C ASN A 10 -8.49 -7.91 1.00
N GLY A 11 -8.06 -7.02 0.10
CA GLY A 11 -7.34 -5.79 0.49
C GLY A 11 -6.27 -5.38 -0.50
N TYR A 12 -5.12 -4.96 0.03
CA TYR A 12 -4.01 -4.44 -0.75
C TYR A 12 -2.70 -5.08 -0.32
N THR A 13 -1.84 -5.35 -1.28
CA THR A 13 -0.43 -5.67 -1.03
C THR A 13 0.43 -4.53 -1.54
N ALA A 14 1.60 -4.33 -0.95
CA ALA A 14 2.56 -3.36 -1.45
C ALA A 14 3.99 -3.89 -1.37
N SER A 15 4.83 -3.35 -2.26
CA SER A 15 6.25 -3.64 -2.32
C SER A 15 7.02 -2.33 -2.56
N VAL A 16 8.13 -2.16 -1.83
CA VAL A 16 9.03 -1.01 -1.92
C VAL A 16 10.41 -1.46 -2.39
N THR A 17 10.83 -0.95 -3.55
CA THR A 17 12.15 -1.23 -4.12
C THR A 17 13.01 0.04 -4.11
N PRO A 18 14.25 0.00 -3.58
CA PRO A 18 15.18 1.11 -3.65
C PRO A 18 15.64 1.36 -5.09
N SER A 19 15.95 2.62 -5.44
CA SER A 19 16.37 3.02 -6.79
C SER A 19 17.84 2.66 -7.12
N HIS A 20 18.56 2.12 -6.14
CA HIS A 20 19.94 1.64 -6.28
C HIS A 20 20.02 0.30 -5.52
N GLY A 21 19.75 -0.78 -6.23
CA GLY A 21 19.70 -2.16 -5.71
C GLY A 21 18.45 -2.90 -6.18
N ASP A 22 18.61 -4.15 -6.60
CA ASP A 22 17.52 -5.03 -7.06
C ASP A 22 16.72 -5.67 -5.91
N ASP A 23 17.12 -5.46 -4.66
CA ASP A 23 16.46 -6.07 -3.50
C ASP A 23 15.21 -5.31 -3.06
N VAL A 24 14.09 -6.03 -2.91
CA VAL A 24 12.88 -5.51 -2.24
C VAL A 24 13.24 -5.21 -0.79
N ARG A 25 13.14 -3.93 -0.40
CA ARG A 25 13.47 -3.50 0.96
C ARG A 25 12.34 -3.79 1.94
N TRP A 26 11.12 -3.79 1.45
CA TRP A 26 9.93 -4.01 2.24
C TRP A 26 8.77 -4.48 1.35
N GLU A 27 8.02 -5.46 1.83
CA GLU A 27 6.76 -5.88 1.22
C GLU A 27 5.78 -6.33 2.30
N THR A 28 4.49 -6.28 1.98
CA THR A 28 3.44 -6.87 2.82
C THR A 28 3.43 -8.39 2.66
N SER A 29 3.45 -9.15 3.77
CA SER A 29 3.37 -10.61 3.74
C SER A 29 2.02 -11.17 3.24
N GLY A 30 1.01 -10.32 3.07
CA GLY A 30 -0.33 -10.72 2.62
C GLY A 30 -1.26 -9.51 2.44
N PRO A 31 -2.52 -9.77 2.07
CA PRO A 31 -3.54 -8.74 1.95
C PRO A 31 -3.66 -7.93 3.24
N THR A 32 -3.52 -6.63 3.13
CA THR A 32 -3.56 -5.68 4.24
C THR A 32 -4.67 -4.66 3.99
N SER A 33 -5.33 -4.18 5.05
CA SER A 33 -6.33 -3.12 4.93
C SER A 33 -5.70 -1.80 4.50
N GLN A 34 -6.50 -0.90 3.92
CA GLN A 34 -6.02 0.41 3.47
C GLN A 34 -5.35 1.19 4.61
N GLY A 35 -6.00 1.26 5.77
CA GLY A 35 -5.48 1.99 6.93
C GLY A 35 -4.14 1.46 7.42
N ALA A 36 -4.03 0.15 7.62
CA ALA A 36 -2.78 -0.48 8.07
C ALA A 36 -1.66 -0.32 7.02
N LEU A 37 -2.00 -0.35 5.74
CA LEU A 37 -1.01 -0.15 4.67
C LEU A 37 -0.53 1.30 4.61
N ILE A 38 -1.42 2.28 4.76
CA ILE A 38 -1.07 3.71 4.82
C ILE A 38 -0.16 3.98 6.02
N GLU A 39 -0.46 3.41 7.18
CA GLU A 39 0.35 3.53 8.39
C GLU A 39 1.76 2.98 8.16
N ALA A 40 1.88 1.74 7.69
CA ALA A 40 3.17 1.11 7.41
C ALA A 40 4.01 1.89 6.38
N LEU A 41 3.38 2.39 5.31
CA LEU A 41 4.08 3.20 4.30
C LEU A 41 4.51 4.57 4.85
N THR A 42 3.72 5.17 5.74
CA THR A 42 4.08 6.41 6.43
C THR A 42 5.27 6.20 7.37
N GLU A 43 5.31 5.08 8.10
CA GLU A 43 6.45 4.70 8.94
C GLU A 43 7.73 4.46 8.15
N LEU A 44 7.61 3.97 6.91
CA LEU A 44 8.73 3.84 5.96
C LEU A 44 9.21 5.19 5.39
N GLY A 45 8.48 6.27 5.64
CA GLY A 45 8.80 7.63 5.21
C GLY A 45 8.23 8.03 3.86
N PHE A 46 7.23 7.31 3.32
CA PHE A 46 6.50 7.77 2.13
C PHE A 46 5.58 8.92 2.46
N HIS A 47 5.45 9.86 1.52
CA HIS A 47 4.49 10.95 1.65
C HIS A 47 3.08 10.45 1.36
N GLN A 48 2.09 11.03 2.05
CA GLN A 48 0.67 10.69 1.83
C GLN A 48 0.24 10.86 0.38
N GLN A 49 0.81 11.82 -0.35
CA GLN A 49 0.50 12.01 -1.76
C GLN A 49 0.99 10.83 -2.61
N ASP A 50 2.24 10.38 -2.43
CA ASP A 50 2.78 9.21 -3.14
C ASP A 50 1.98 7.94 -2.84
N ILE A 51 1.55 7.79 -1.58
CA ILE A 51 0.71 6.67 -1.15
C ILE A 51 -0.65 6.74 -1.86
N GLY A 52 -1.30 7.91 -1.85
CA GLY A 52 -2.60 8.13 -2.50
C GLY A 52 -2.55 7.91 -4.01
N ASP A 53 -1.48 8.38 -4.66
CA ASP A 53 -1.24 8.18 -6.10
C ASP A 53 -1.11 6.68 -6.39
N ALA A 54 -0.31 5.94 -5.62
CA ALA A 54 -0.15 4.50 -5.78
C ALA A 54 -1.45 3.70 -5.54
N PHE A 55 -2.27 4.11 -4.57
CA PHE A 55 -3.60 3.51 -4.36
C PHE A 55 -4.52 3.79 -5.53
N TYR A 56 -4.54 5.02 -6.05
CA TYR A 56 -5.37 5.41 -7.19
C TYR A 56 -4.97 4.67 -8.47
N GLU A 57 -3.66 4.48 -8.70
CA GLU A 57 -3.16 3.68 -9.82
C GLU A 57 -3.56 2.20 -9.73
N ALA A 58 -3.56 1.63 -8.52
CA ALA A 58 -3.95 0.24 -8.29
C ALA A 58 -5.47 0.03 -8.30
N ASP A 59 -6.23 1.00 -7.81
CA ASP A 59 -7.68 0.98 -7.63
C ASP A 59 -8.25 2.40 -7.62
N PRO A 60 -8.73 2.93 -8.75
CA PRO A 60 -9.26 4.30 -8.84
C PRO A 60 -10.41 4.58 -7.86
N ASP A 61 -11.15 3.54 -7.46
CA ASP A 61 -12.27 3.61 -6.54
C ASP A 61 -11.88 3.29 -5.08
N TRP A 62 -10.59 3.32 -4.72
CA TRP A 62 -10.13 2.91 -3.39
C TRP A 62 -10.80 3.69 -2.24
N LEU A 63 -11.04 4.99 -2.42
CA LEU A 63 -11.73 5.85 -1.44
C LEU A 63 -13.23 5.53 -1.28
N GLN A 64 -13.84 4.88 -2.28
CA GLN A 64 -15.25 4.49 -2.24
C GLN A 64 -15.45 3.14 -1.54
N ARG A 65 -14.36 2.42 -1.23
CA ARG A 65 -14.45 1.14 -0.54
C ARG A 65 -14.62 1.37 0.95
N PRO A 66 -15.55 0.65 1.60
CA PRO A 66 -15.59 0.67 3.04
C PRO A 66 -14.22 0.24 3.54
N LEU A 67 -13.63 1.05 4.43
CA LEU A 67 -12.56 0.59 5.29
C LEU A 67 -13.11 -0.71 5.89
N HIS A 68 -12.54 -1.86 5.52
CA HIS A 68 -12.87 -3.09 6.21
C HIS A 68 -12.26 -2.92 7.60
N GLU A 69 -13.02 -2.27 8.47
CA GLU A 69 -12.85 -2.34 9.91
C GLU A 69 -12.99 -3.84 10.18
N ASP A 70 -11.86 -4.49 10.46
CA ASP A 70 -11.84 -5.85 10.97
C ASP A 70 -12.69 -5.82 12.26
N ASP A 71 -13.96 -6.18 12.11
CA ASP A 71 -14.90 -6.37 13.22
C ASP A 71 -14.37 -7.57 14.01
N SER A 72 -13.78 -7.27 15.18
CA SER A 72 -13.45 -8.24 16.23
C SER A 72 -14.04 -7.79 17.55
#